data_AF-A0A131YNP4-F1
#
_entry.id   AF-A0A131YNP4-F1
#
_cell.length_a   1.000
_cell.length_b   1.000
_cell.length_c   1.000
_cell.angle_alpha   90.00
_cell.angle_beta   90.00
_cell.angle_gamma   90.00
#
_symmetry.space_group_name_H-M   'P 1'
#
loop_
_entity.id
_entity.type
_entity.pdbx_description
1 polymer ?
#
loop_
_entity_poly.entity_id
_entity_poly.type
_entity_poly.pdbx_seq_one_letter_code
_entity_poly.pdbx_strand_id
1 'polypeptide(L)'
;MEKIVLYFILTSVFVQILESALLNRINNETPRRNWYIVVPVKTHNGQWCKYHNENLKAHSIKYFHDPCECIVCNHNATEVLIKGCPPPENISSSADRRSWPNCCPQWRAKQAEKRRLATKQT
;
A
#
# COMPACT_ATOMS: atom_id res chain seq x y z
N MET A 1 23.53 33.96 -36.05
CA MET A 1 23.76 32.55 -35.65
C MET A 1 24.14 32.41 -34.18
N GLU A 2 24.99 33.28 -33.64
CA GLU A 2 25.42 33.23 -32.23
C GLU A 2 24.28 33.22 -31.20
N LYS A 3 23.24 34.05 -31.39
CA LYS A 3 22.07 34.08 -30.48
C LYS A 3 21.29 32.77 -30.45
N ILE A 4 21.26 32.04 -31.57
CA ILE A 4 20.57 30.75 -31.70
C ILE A 4 21.39 29.67 -30.97
N VAL A 5 22.71 29.68 -31.13
CA VAL A 5 23.61 28.76 -30.42
C VAL A 5 23.54 28.98 -28.91
N LEU A 6 23.51 30.24 -28.46
CA LEU A 6 23.37 30.57 -27.04
C LEU A 6 22.03 30.07 -26.47
N TYR A 7 20.95 30.18 -27.24
CA TYR A 7 19.63 29.65 -26.84
C TYR A 7 19.66 28.13 -26.65
N PHE A 8 20.30 27.37 -27.57
CA PHE A 8 20.44 25.92 -27.44
C PHE A 8 21.30 25.50 -26.23
N ILE A 9 22.34 26.27 -25.90
CA ILE A 9 23.17 26.01 -24.71
C ILE A 9 22.35 26.27 -23.45
N LEU A 10 21.57 27.35 -23.39
CA LEU A 10 20.75 27.66 -22.23
C LEU A 10 19.66 26.60 -22.03
N THR A 11 18.95 26.20 -23.08
CA THR A 11 17.88 25.19 -22.95
C THR A 11 18.41 23.83 -22.53
N SER A 12 19.59 23.40 -22.99
CA SER A 12 20.18 22.12 -22.57
C SER A 12 20.55 22.10 -21.09
N VAL A 13 21.12 23.21 -20.57
CA VAL A 13 21.44 23.35 -19.14
C VAL A 13 20.15 23.33 -18.29
N PHE A 14 19.10 24.02 -18.73
CA PHE A 14 17.80 23.99 -18.04
C PHE A 14 17.20 22.58 -17.98
N VAL A 15 17.29 21.80 -19.05
CA VAL A 15 16.80 20.40 -19.08
C VAL A 15 17.58 19.53 -18.09
N GLN A 16 18.92 19.64 -18.06
CA GLN A 16 19.76 18.87 -17.12
C GLN A 16 19.46 19.21 -15.65
N ILE A 17 19.22 20.48 -15.33
CA ILE A 17 18.83 20.91 -13.98
C ILE A 17 17.46 20.34 -13.61
N LEU A 18 16.51 20.33 -14.54
CA LEU A 18 15.16 19.81 -14.31
C LEU A 18 15.18 18.30 -14.01
N GLU A 19 15.95 17.52 -14.78
CA GLU A 19 16.11 16.07 -14.57
C GLU A 19 16.74 15.78 -13.20
N SER A 20 17.79 16.52 -12.86
CA SER A 20 18.49 16.37 -11.57
C SER A 20 17.56 16.69 -10.40
N ALA A 21 16.72 17.72 -10.52
CA ALA A 21 15.74 18.09 -9.51
C ALA A 21 14.62 17.04 -9.36
N LEU A 22 14.19 16.44 -10.47
CA LEU A 22 13.19 15.37 -10.45
C LEU A 22 13.73 14.11 -9.76
N LEU A 23 14.95 13.68 -10.11
CA LEU A 23 15.61 12.53 -9.47
C LEU A 23 15.83 12.76 -7.97
N ASN A 24 16.23 13.96 -7.58
CA ASN A 24 16.37 14.31 -6.16
C ASN A 24 15.02 14.29 -5.43
N ARG A 25 13.92 14.72 -6.05
CA ARG A 25 12.57 14.57 -5.46
C ARG A 25 12.19 13.12 -5.27
N ILE A 26 12.41 12.28 -6.29
CA ILE A 26 12.09 10.84 -6.22
C ILE A 26 12.91 10.16 -5.12
N ASN A 27 14.21 10.46 -5.01
CA ASN A 27 15.08 9.89 -3.98
C ASN A 27 14.78 10.43 -2.57
N ASN A 28 14.34 11.68 -2.45
CA ASN A 28 13.94 12.31 -1.18
C ASN A 28 12.49 12.03 -0.78
N GLU A 29 11.68 11.40 -1.63
CA GLU A 29 10.47 10.72 -1.16
C GLU A 29 10.93 9.59 -0.26
N THR A 30 11.01 9.90 1.04
CA THR A 30 11.28 8.93 2.10
C THR A 30 10.49 7.65 1.78
N PRO A 31 11.12 6.47 1.74
CA PRO A 31 10.39 5.24 1.51
C PRO A 31 9.25 5.21 2.52
N ARG A 32 8.01 5.25 2.01
CA ARG A 32 6.81 5.20 2.85
C ARG A 32 7.05 4.03 3.80
N ARG A 33 7.07 4.27 5.13
CA ARG A 33 7.23 3.19 6.12
C ARG A 33 6.36 2.03 5.65
N ASN A 34 7.00 0.95 5.20
CA ASN A 34 6.27 -0.16 4.61
C ASN A 34 5.39 -0.72 5.73
N TRP A 35 4.11 -0.43 5.64
CA TRP A 35 3.08 -0.82 6.61
C TRP A 35 2.62 -2.27 6.40
N TYR A 36 3.34 -3.00 5.55
CA TYR A 36 3.12 -4.37 5.18
C TYR A 36 4.46 -5.11 5.18
N ILE A 37 4.39 -6.42 5.43
CA ILE A 37 5.53 -7.32 5.27
C ILE A 37 5.36 -8.11 3.97
N VAL A 38 6.47 -8.41 3.30
CA VAL A 38 6.50 -9.26 2.11
C VAL A 38 6.94 -10.65 2.55
N VAL A 39 6.13 -11.65 2.24
CA VAL A 39 6.43 -13.04 2.58
C VAL A 39 6.45 -13.87 1.30
N PRO A 40 7.59 -14.49 0.96
CA PRO A 40 7.66 -15.46 -0.12
C PRO A 40 6.76 -16.66 0.16
N VAL A 41 6.05 -17.14 -0.87
CA VAL A 41 5.12 -18.27 -0.76
C VAL A 41 5.37 -19.29 -1.85
N LYS A 42 4.92 -20.52 -1.60
CA LYS A 42 4.91 -21.55 -2.64
C LYS A 42 3.85 -21.19 -3.67
N THR A 43 4.27 -21.10 -4.92
CA THR A 43 3.34 -20.94 -6.04
C THR A 43 2.69 -22.28 -6.35
N HIS A 44 1.36 -22.30 -6.49
CA HIS A 44 0.63 -23.45 -7.01
C HIS A 44 0.26 -23.18 -8.47
N ASN A 45 0.80 -23.97 -9.40
CA ASN A 45 0.57 -23.89 -10.86
C ASN A 45 0.83 -22.50 -11.49
N GLY A 46 1.76 -21.71 -10.95
CA GLY A 46 2.10 -20.39 -11.50
C GLY A 46 1.05 -19.29 -11.31
N GLN A 47 -0.09 -19.58 -10.68
CA GLN A 47 -1.25 -18.67 -10.67
C GLN A 47 -1.80 -18.35 -9.28
N TRP A 48 -1.36 -19.11 -8.27
CA TRP A 48 -1.91 -19.03 -6.92
C TRP A 48 -0.82 -18.90 -5.87
N CYS A 49 -0.97 -17.91 -4.98
CA CYS A 49 -0.22 -17.83 -3.74
C CYS A 49 -0.80 -18.82 -2.74
N LYS A 50 0.00 -19.78 -2.26
CA LYS A 50 -0.38 -20.62 -1.12
C LYS A 50 0.03 -19.94 0.18
N TYR A 51 -0.96 -19.52 0.96
CA TYR A 51 -0.73 -18.88 2.26
C TYR A 51 -1.66 -19.49 3.31
N HIS A 52 -1.09 -20.01 4.42
CA HIS A 52 -1.76 -20.94 5.32
C HIS A 52 -2.41 -22.12 4.55
N ASN A 53 -3.71 -22.31 4.73
CA ASN A 53 -4.53 -23.34 4.09
C ASN A 53 -5.36 -22.77 2.91
N GLU A 54 -5.04 -21.55 2.47
CA GLU A 54 -5.76 -20.85 1.40
C GLU A 54 -4.91 -20.75 0.14
N ASN A 55 -5.59 -20.84 -1.01
CA ASN A 55 -5.01 -20.59 -2.33
C ASN A 55 -5.61 -19.31 -2.88
N LEU A 56 -4.78 -18.28 -3.04
CA LEU A 56 -5.20 -16.97 -3.52
C LEU A 56 -4.75 -16.77 -4.95
N LYS A 57 -5.67 -16.38 -5.83
CA LYS A 57 -5.32 -16.03 -7.20
C LYS A 57 -4.39 -14.81 -7.21
N ALA A 58 -3.47 -14.73 -8.16
CA ALA A 58 -2.67 -13.52 -8.38
C ALA A 58 -3.56 -12.25 -8.38
N HIS A 59 -3.09 -11.19 -7.72
CA HIS A 59 -3.79 -9.90 -7.50
C HIS A 59 -5.02 -9.96 -6.60
N SER A 60 -5.37 -11.10 -6.03
CA SER A 60 -6.49 -11.19 -5.11
C SER A 60 -6.10 -10.68 -3.72
N ILE A 61 -7.11 -10.14 -3.03
CA ILE A 61 -7.03 -9.68 -1.65
C ILE A 61 -7.89 -10.61 -0.80
N LYS A 62 -7.38 -11.01 0.36
CA LYS A 62 -8.15 -11.75 1.35
C LYS A 62 -8.00 -11.12 2.71
N TYR A 63 -9.11 -11.06 3.43
CA TYR A 63 -9.18 -10.60 4.81
C TYR A 63 -9.37 -11.83 5.71
N PHE A 64 -8.54 -11.93 6.73
CA PHE A 64 -8.56 -13.00 7.71
C PHE A 64 -9.11 -12.51 9.04
N HIS A 65 -9.76 -13.42 9.76
CA HIS A 65 -10.19 -13.22 11.13
C HIS A 65 -9.08 -13.58 12.12
N ASP A 66 -8.41 -14.71 11.89
CA ASP A 66 -7.35 -15.25 12.73
C ASP A 66 -6.23 -15.89 11.87
N PRO A 67 -4.99 -15.36 11.91
CA PRO A 67 -4.63 -14.08 12.52
C PRO A 67 -5.41 -12.91 11.89
N CYS A 68 -5.60 -11.82 12.63
CA CYS A 68 -6.36 -10.66 12.15
C CYS A 68 -5.53 -9.82 11.17
N GLU A 69 -5.58 -10.16 9.89
CA GLU A 69 -4.75 -9.55 8.86
C GLU A 69 -5.43 -9.49 7.48
N CYS A 70 -4.86 -8.68 6.60
CA CYS A 70 -5.21 -8.60 5.19
C CYS A 70 -3.99 -8.97 4.35
N ILE A 71 -4.16 -9.85 3.38
CA ILE A 71 -3.10 -10.25 2.47
C ILE A 71 -3.44 -9.91 1.03
N VAL A 72 -2.42 -9.63 0.24
CA VAL A 72 -2.51 -9.43 -1.21
C VAL A 72 -1.51 -10.36 -1.89
N CYS A 73 -2.00 -11.21 -2.79
CA CYS A 73 -1.12 -12.03 -3.63
C CYS A 73 -0.52 -11.19 -4.75
N ASN A 74 0.80 -11.23 -4.93
CA ASN A 74 1.49 -10.47 -5.97
C ASN A 74 1.16 -10.99 -7.39
N HIS A 75 1.62 -10.26 -8.42
CA HIS A 75 1.35 -10.58 -9.82
C HIS A 75 1.87 -11.97 -10.22
N ASN A 76 3.06 -12.32 -9.73
CA ASN A 76 3.75 -13.55 -10.09
C ASN A 76 3.31 -14.77 -9.26
N ALA A 77 2.38 -14.58 -8.31
CA ALA A 77 1.97 -15.60 -7.35
C ALA A 77 3.13 -16.23 -6.54
N THR A 78 4.20 -15.45 -6.31
CA THR A 78 5.41 -15.87 -5.58
C THR A 78 5.49 -15.28 -4.17
N GLU A 79 4.75 -14.20 -3.90
CA GLU A 79 4.82 -13.48 -2.65
C GLU A 79 3.43 -13.00 -2.23
N VAL A 80 3.24 -12.89 -0.91
CA VAL A 80 2.08 -12.21 -0.32
C VAL A 80 2.54 -10.98 0.44
N LEU A 81 1.78 -9.90 0.30
CA LEU A 81 1.93 -8.69 1.10
C LEU A 81 0.94 -8.77 2.25
N ILE A 82 1.42 -8.81 3.50
CA ILE A 82 0.58 -8.99 4.69
C ILE A 82 0.49 -7.70 5.48
N LYS A 83 -0.71 -7.36 5.92
CA LYS A 83 -1.05 -6.19 6.72
C LYS A 83 -1.80 -6.62 7.96
N GLY A 84 -1.14 -6.48 9.11
CA GLY A 84 -1.74 -6.78 10.41
C GLY A 84 -2.48 -5.58 11.02
N CYS A 85 -2.70 -5.66 12.33
CA CYS A 85 -3.17 -4.52 13.12
C CYS A 85 -2.00 -3.65 13.61
N PRO A 86 -2.19 -2.33 13.83
CA PRO A 86 -3.42 -1.58 13.56
C PRO A 86 -3.57 -1.30 12.06
N PRO A 87 -4.81 -1.23 11.55
CA PRO A 87 -5.04 -0.91 10.16
C PRO A 87 -4.82 0.60 9.90
N PRO A 88 -4.60 1.01 8.64
CA PRO A 88 -4.47 2.41 8.27
C PRO A 88 -5.71 3.23 8.67
N GLU A 89 -5.52 4.52 8.98
CA GLU A 89 -6.61 5.37 9.49
C GLU A 89 -7.78 5.53 8.51
N ASN A 90 -7.49 5.50 7.22
CA ASN A 90 -8.47 5.69 6.14
C ASN A 90 -9.08 4.37 5.65
N ILE A 91 -8.89 3.26 6.36
CA ILE A 91 -9.49 2.00 5.95
C ILE A 91 -11.00 2.00 6.22
N SER A 92 -11.78 1.50 5.27
CA SER A 92 -13.20 1.21 5.45
C SER A 92 -13.39 -0.12 6.17
N SER A 93 -14.55 -0.29 6.82
CA SER A 93 -14.94 -1.57 7.38
C SER A 93 -15.03 -2.65 6.30
N SER A 94 -14.53 -3.84 6.59
CA SER A 94 -14.82 -5.01 5.75
C SER A 94 -16.30 -5.38 5.84
N ALA A 95 -16.84 -5.99 4.78
CA ALA A 95 -18.20 -6.54 4.78
C ALA A 95 -18.36 -7.63 5.87
N ASP A 96 -17.31 -8.42 6.10
CA ASP A 96 -17.26 -9.35 7.21
C ASP A 96 -16.83 -8.65 8.50
N ARG A 97 -17.73 -8.62 9.49
CA ARG A 97 -17.52 -8.00 10.81
C ARG A 97 -16.43 -8.68 11.64
N ARG A 98 -16.00 -9.89 11.26
CA ARG A 98 -14.97 -10.66 11.98
C ARG A 98 -13.58 -10.55 11.35
N SER A 99 -13.48 -10.27 10.06
CA SER A 99 -12.17 -10.16 9.39
C SER A 99 -11.54 -8.78 9.51
N TRP A 100 -10.25 -8.67 9.20
CA TRP A 100 -9.54 -7.39 9.13
C TRP A 100 -10.29 -6.39 8.22
N PRO A 101 -10.38 -5.09 8.56
CA PRO A 101 -9.83 -4.43 9.74
C PRO A 101 -10.73 -4.55 10.99
N ASN A 102 -11.91 -5.16 10.85
CA ASN A 102 -12.93 -5.18 11.90
C ASN A 102 -12.51 -6.00 13.13
N CYS A 103 -11.61 -6.99 13.02
CA CYS A 103 -11.07 -7.69 14.19
C CYS A 103 -9.97 -6.92 14.95
N CYS A 104 -9.47 -5.79 14.42
CA CYS A 104 -8.39 -5.06 15.08
C CYS A 104 -8.91 -4.30 16.33
N PRO A 105 -8.34 -4.52 17.53
CA PRO A 105 -8.83 -3.91 18.78
C PRO A 105 -8.85 -2.38 18.75
N GLN A 106 -7.75 -1.76 18.32
CA GLN A 106 -7.61 -0.29 18.28
C GLN A 106 -8.54 0.36 17.24
N TRP A 107 -8.82 -0.34 16.14
CA TRP A 107 -9.72 0.17 15.10
C TRP A 107 -11.16 0.19 15.58
N ARG A 108 -11.60 -0.87 16.30
CA ARG A 108 -12.93 -0.88 16.94
C ARG A 108 -13.11 0.28 17.91
N ALA A 109 -12.11 0.55 18.75
CA ALA A 109 -12.15 1.67 19.69
C ALA A 109 -12.28 3.03 18.98
N LYS A 110 -11.42 3.29 17.96
CA LYS A 110 -11.49 4.51 17.14
C LYS A 110 -12.84 4.69 16.44
N GLN A 111 -13.41 3.61 15.89
CA GLN A 111 -14.72 3.69 15.23
C GLN A 111 -15.86 3.93 16.23
N ALA A 112 -15.80 3.33 17.41
CA ALA A 112 -16.79 3.56 18.46
C ALA A 112 -16.76 5.02 18.96
N GLU A 113 -15.56 5.59 19.13
CA GLU A 113 -15.37 7.00 19.47
C GLU A 113 -15.91 7.93 18.37
N LYS A 114 -15.55 7.67 17.11
CA LYS A 114 -16.05 8.44 15.95
C LYS A 114 -17.58 8.44 15.88
N ARG A 115 -18.22 7.30 16.14
CA ARG A 115 -19.69 7.19 16.21
C ARG A 115 -20.26 7.98 17.38
N ARG A 116 -19.68 7.89 18.58
CA ARG A 116 -20.11 8.67 19.75
C ARG A 116 -20.02 10.17 19.49
N LEU A 117 -18.96 10.63 18.83
CA LEU A 117 -18.78 12.04 18.47
C LEU A 117 -19.83 12.49 17.46
N ALA A 118 -20.12 11.67 16.45
CA ALA A 118 -21.16 11.98 15.45
C ALA A 118 -22.55 12.09 16.09
N THR A 119 -22.91 11.22 17.03
CA THR A 119 -24.22 11.26 17.73
C THR A 119 -24.34 12.43 18.72
N LYS A 120 -23.23 12.98 19.21
CA LYS A 120 -23.26 14.18 20.08
C LYS A 120 -23.44 15.50 19.31
N GLN A 121 -23.24 15.48 18.00
CA GLN A 121 -23.33 16.66 17.13
C GLN A 121 -24.69 16.79 16.43
N THR A 122 -25.57 15.78 16.58
CA THR A 122 -26.96 15.75 16.14
C THR A 122 -27.89 15.93 17.32
#